data_AF-A0A351A1K8-F1
#
_entry.id   AF-A0A351A1K8-F1
#
_cell.length_a   1.000
_cell.length_b   1.000
_cell.length_c   1.000
_cell.angle_alpha   90.00
_cell.angle_beta   90.00
_cell.angle_gamma   90.00
#
_symmetry.space_group_name_H-M   'P 1'
#
loop_
_entity.id
_entity.type
_entity.pdbx_description
1 polymer ?
#
loop_
_entity_poly.entity_id
_entity_poly.type
_entity_poly.pdbx_seq_one_letter_code
_entity_poly.pdbx_strand_id
1 'polypeptide(L)'
;GEMRDLETIRLALTAAETGHLVFGTLHTSSAAKTIDRIVDVFPAAEKDMVRSMLSESLRAVISQTLLKTKDGQGRVAAHEIMIGSPAIRNLIRENK
;
A
#
# COMPACT_ATOMS: atom_id res chain seq x y z
N GLY A 1 -2.73 -10.72 5.70
CA GLY A 1 -2.57 -11.69 4.60
C GLY A 1 -2.41 -10.98 3.27
N GLU A 2 -2.40 -11.69 2.15
CA GLU A 2 -2.37 -11.07 0.82
C GLU A 2 -3.70 -10.36 0.51
N MET A 3 -3.60 -9.10 0.10
CA MET A 3 -4.73 -8.29 -0.36
C MET A 3 -5.02 -8.56 -1.83
N ARG A 4 -5.52 -9.77 -2.12
CA ARG A 4 -5.69 -10.28 -3.48
C ARG A 4 -6.94 -9.76 -4.18
N ASP A 5 -8.07 -9.80 -3.48
CA ASP A 5 -9.39 -9.47 -3.99
C ASP A 5 -9.97 -8.20 -3.35
N LEU A 6 -11.01 -7.68 -4.00
CA LEU A 6 -11.69 -6.45 -3.59
C LEU A 6 -12.28 -6.57 -2.18
N GLU A 7 -12.85 -7.72 -1.82
CA GLU A 7 -13.47 -7.95 -0.52
C GLU A 7 -12.45 -7.87 0.61
N THR A 8 -11.30 -8.53 0.45
CA THR A 8 -10.19 -8.50 1.40
C THR A 8 -9.63 -7.09 1.57
N ILE A 9 -9.46 -6.36 0.46
CA ILE A 9 -8.97 -4.97 0.50
C ILE A 9 -9.98 -4.06 1.22
N ARG A 10 -11.27 -4.20 0.93
CA ARG A 10 -12.33 -3.43 1.58
C ARG A 10 -12.35 -3.67 3.09
N LEU A 11 -12.31 -4.94 3.51
CA LEU A 11 -12.29 -5.29 4.93
C LEU A 11 -11.04 -4.71 5.64
N ALA A 12 -9.87 -4.78 4.99
CA ALA A 12 -8.64 -4.24 5.54
C ALA A 12 -8.71 -2.70 5.71
N LEU A 13 -9.24 -1.98 4.72
CA LEU A 13 -9.43 -0.53 4.79
C LEU A 13 -10.42 -0.15 5.89
N THR A 14 -11.56 -0.82 5.99
CA THR A 14 -12.55 -0.57 7.06
C THR A 14 -11.99 -0.86 8.45
N ALA A 15 -11.23 -1.94 8.62
CA ALA A 15 -10.59 -2.23 9.90
C ALA A 15 -9.56 -1.15 10.28
N ALA A 16 -8.79 -0.66 9.31
CA ALA A 16 -7.80 0.40 9.54
C ALA A 16 -8.47 1.75 9.85
N GLU A 17 -9.56 2.09 9.17
CA GLU A 17 -10.34 3.30 9.40
C GLU A 17 -10.99 3.32 10.80
N THR A 18 -11.45 2.16 11.29
CA THR A 18 -12.00 2.02 12.65
C THR A 18 -10.95 2.00 13.76
N GLY A 19 -9.67 2.26 13.44
CA GLY A 19 -8.60 2.47 14.41
C GLY A 19 -7.73 1.25 14.68
N HIS A 20 -7.92 0.12 13.99
CA HIS A 20 -7.05 -1.04 14.15
C HIS A 20 -5.75 -0.88 13.37
N LEU A 21 -4.67 -1.46 13.89
CA LEU A 21 -3.43 -1.59 13.12
C LEU A 21 -3.52 -2.81 12.20
N VAL A 22 -3.64 -2.56 10.89
CA VAL A 22 -3.81 -3.61 9.88
C VAL A 22 -2.51 -3.82 9.11
N PHE A 23 -2.09 -5.08 8.98
CA PHE A 23 -1.00 -5.49 8.11
C PHE A 23 -1.53 -6.32 6.94
N GLY A 24 -1.18 -5.91 5.73
CA GLY A 24 -1.45 -6.67 4.51
C GLY A 24 -0.28 -6.62 3.54
N THR A 25 -0.26 -7.57 2.61
CA THR A 25 0.81 -7.71 1.62
C THR A 25 0.24 -7.62 0.21
N LEU A 26 1.01 -7.00 -0.70
CA LEU A 26 0.75 -6.97 -2.13
C LEU A 26 2.03 -7.31 -2.90
N HIS A 27 1.88 -7.75 -4.15
CA HIS A 27 3.00 -8.08 -5.05
C HIS A 27 3.40 -6.89 -5.94
N THR A 28 3.45 -5.69 -5.37
CA THR A 28 3.85 -4.44 -6.04
C THR A 28 5.31 -4.10 -5.75
N SER A 29 5.98 -3.48 -6.73
CA SER A 29 7.42 -3.21 -6.67
C SER A 29 7.81 -1.83 -6.16
N SER A 30 6.84 -0.96 -5.84
CA SER A 30 7.07 0.37 -5.26
C SER A 30 5.85 0.83 -4.47
N ALA A 31 6.02 1.86 -3.66
CA ALA A 31 4.98 2.46 -2.85
C ALA A 31 3.86 3.07 -3.71
N ALA A 32 4.21 3.81 -4.76
CA ALA A 32 3.23 4.40 -5.68
C ALA A 32 2.35 3.32 -6.34
N LYS A 33 2.97 2.26 -6.91
CA LYS A 33 2.23 1.14 -7.50
C LYS A 33 1.36 0.40 -6.49
N THR A 34 1.75 0.36 -5.22
CA THR A 34 0.93 -0.21 -4.14
C THR A 34 -0.35 0.59 -3.94
N ILE A 35 -0.25 1.92 -3.90
CA ILE A 35 -1.41 2.82 -3.80
C ILE A 35 -2.33 2.62 -5.00
N ASP A 36 -1.78 2.70 -6.22
CA ASP A 36 -2.54 2.53 -7.46
C ASP A 36 -3.28 1.19 -7.47
N ARG A 37 -2.58 0.10 -7.14
CA ARG A 37 -3.16 -1.25 -7.10
C ARG A 37 -4.33 -1.37 -6.12
N ILE A 38 -4.23 -0.76 -4.94
CA ILE A 38 -5.31 -0.78 -3.93
C ILE A 38 -6.54 -0.03 -4.45
N VAL A 39 -6.36 1.09 -5.15
CA VAL A 39 -7.48 1.89 -5.69
C VAL A 39 -8.07 1.25 -6.95
N ASP A 40 -7.23 0.69 -7.82
CA ASP A 40 -7.64 0.22 -9.15
C ASP A 40 -8.46 -1.07 -9.16
N VAL A 41 -8.48 -1.83 -8.07
CA VAL A 41 -9.40 -2.97 -7.96
C VAL A 41 -10.86 -2.54 -7.81
N PHE A 42 -11.11 -1.30 -7.38
CA PHE A 42 -12.47 -0.81 -7.14
C PHE A 42 -13.11 -0.25 -8.42
N PRO A 43 -14.45 -0.35 -8.55
CA PRO A 43 -15.21 0.31 -9.61
C PRO A 43 -14.97 1.83 -9.63
N ALA A 44 -15.07 2.45 -10.80
CA ALA A 44 -14.79 3.87 -10.98
C ALA A 44 -15.55 4.79 -10.00
N ALA A 45 -16.82 4.47 -9.72
CA ALA A 45 -17.66 5.25 -8.80
C ALA A 45 -17.17 5.23 -7.34
N GLU A 46 -16.33 4.27 -6.95
CA GLU A 46 -15.85 4.11 -5.58
C GLU A 46 -14.40 4.58 -5.39
N LYS A 47 -13.65 4.84 -6.47
CA LYS A 47 -12.21 5.13 -6.40
C LYS A 47 -11.90 6.37 -5.55
N ASP A 48 -12.71 7.43 -5.65
CA ASP A 48 -12.48 8.67 -4.90
C ASP A 48 -12.69 8.47 -3.39
N MET A 49 -13.71 7.69 -3.01
CA MET A 49 -13.95 7.31 -1.62
C MET A 49 -12.81 6.45 -1.08
N VAL A 50 -12.40 5.41 -1.83
CA VAL A 50 -11.32 4.50 -1.44
C VAL A 50 -9.99 5.24 -1.27
N ARG A 51 -9.68 6.17 -2.17
CA ARG A 51 -8.50 7.03 -2.09
C ARG A 51 -8.52 7.90 -0.84
N SER A 52 -9.69 8.44 -0.46
CA SER A 52 -9.86 9.21 0.76
C SER A 52 -9.62 8.35 2.01
N MET A 53 -10.27 7.18 2.10
CA MET A 53 -10.07 6.23 3.20
C MET A 53 -8.60 5.78 3.32
N LEU A 54 -7.97 5.44 2.20
CA LEU A 54 -6.57 5.05 2.16
C LEU A 54 -5.65 6.19 2.62
N SER A 55 -5.92 7.43 2.20
CA SER A 55 -5.12 8.59 2.62
C SER A 55 -5.12 8.80 4.13
N GLU A 56 -6.22 8.47 4.82
CA GLU A 56 -6.36 8.71 6.25
C GLU A 56 -5.79 7.56 7.08
N SER A 57 -6.01 6.32 6.62
CA SER A 57 -5.62 5.10 7.30
C SER A 57 -4.18 4.66 7.05
N LEU A 58 -3.57 5.02 5.90
CA LEU A 58 -2.24 4.55 5.53
C LEU A 58 -1.16 5.07 6.50
N ARG A 59 -0.36 4.12 7.01
CA ARG A 59 0.79 4.40 7.89
C ARG A 59 2.12 4.34 7.15
N ALA A 60 2.35 3.27 6.42
CA ALA A 60 3.54 3.10 5.62
C ALA A 60 3.32 2.08 4.50
N VAL A 61 4.14 2.17 3.46
CA VAL A 61 4.35 1.10 2.48
C VAL A 61 5.82 0.73 2.47
N ILE A 62 6.09 -0.57 2.54
CA ILE A 62 7.44 -1.13 2.46
C ILE A 62 7.48 -2.06 1.26
N SER A 63 8.13 -1.63 0.18
CA SER A 63 8.38 -2.47 -1.00
C SER A 63 9.75 -3.10 -0.87
N GLN A 64 9.82 -4.43 -1.01
CA GLN A 64 11.05 -5.20 -0.80
C GLN A 64 11.45 -5.95 -2.06
N THR A 65 12.74 -5.94 -2.37
CA THR A 65 13.36 -6.88 -3.33
C THR A 65 14.58 -7.54 -2.72
N LEU A 66 14.88 -8.78 -3.13
CA LEU A 66 16.06 -9.50 -2.68
C LEU A 66 17.14 -9.45 -3.77
N LEU A 67 18.27 -8.85 -3.44
CA LEU A 67 19.43 -8.74 -4.32
C LEU A 67 20.45 -9.82 -3.96
N LYS A 68 21.19 -10.33 -4.94
CA LYS A 68 22.34 -11.21 -4.67
C LYS A 68 23.41 -10.43 -3.91
N THR A 69 24.01 -11.04 -2.89
CA THR A 69 25.17 -10.46 -2.21
C THR A 69 26.37 -10.40 -3.15
N LYS A 70 27.31 -9.50 -2.87
CA LYS A 70 28.50 -9.28 -3.72
C LYS A 70 29.33 -10.56 -3.90
N ASP A 71 29.39 -11.41 -2.88
CA ASP A 71 30.09 -12.70 -2.91
C ASP A 71 29.31 -13.82 -3.62
N GLY A 72 28.04 -13.57 -3.99
CA GLY A 72 27.15 -14.56 -4.62
C GLY A 72 26.63 -15.65 -3.67
N GLN A 73 27.00 -15.62 -2.40
CA GLN A 73 26.71 -16.69 -1.43
C GLN A 73 25.37 -16.53 -0.71
N GLY A 74 24.65 -15.43 -0.97
CA GLY A 74 23.38 -15.15 -0.32
C GLY A 74 22.56 -14.07 -1.01
N ARG A 75 21.55 -13.58 -0.28
CA ARG A 75 20.72 -12.45 -0.70
C ARG A 75 20.58 -11.44 0.42
N VAL A 76 20.49 -10.17 0.07
CA VAL A 76 20.20 -9.06 0.98
C VAL A 76 18.91 -8.37 0.52
N ALA A 77 18.09 -7.94 1.47
CA ALA A 77 16.89 -7.18 1.18
C ALA A 77 17.23 -5.71 0.90
N ALA A 78 16.69 -5.18 -0.19
CA ALA A 78 16.61 -3.76 -0.45
C ALA A 78 15.17 -3.31 -0.28
N HIS A 79 14.97 -2.21 0.46
CA HIS A 79 13.65 -1.69 0.81
C HIS A 79 13.46 -0.27 0.29
N GLU A 80 12.32 -0.03 -0.33
CA GLU A 80 11.74 1.30 -0.48
C GLU A 80 10.72 1.48 0.65
N ILE A 81 10.87 2.55 1.44
CA ILE A 81 10.02 2.83 2.59
C ILE A 81 9.37 4.18 2.40
N MET A 82 8.05 4.19 2.25
CA MET A 82 7.23 5.40 2.22
C MET A 82 6.42 5.49 3.50
N ILE A 83 6.56 6.60 4.22
CA ILE A 83 5.78 6.89 5.43
C ILE A 83 4.62 7.82 5.08
N GLY A 84 3.41 7.52 5.57
CA GLY A 84 2.20 8.30 5.32
C GLY A 84 2.18 9.66 6.02
N SER A 85 3.07 10.57 5.61
CA SER A 85 3.12 11.96 6.08
C SER A 85 1.91 12.77 5.63
N PRO A 86 1.57 13.91 6.27
CA PRO A 86 0.46 14.76 5.82
C PRO A 86 0.53 15.14 4.34
N ALA A 87 1.73 15.40 3.81
CA ALA A 87 1.92 15.72 2.40
C ALA A 87 1.59 14.54 1.47
N ILE A 88 2.08 13.33 1.80
CA ILE A 88 1.78 12.11 1.01
C ILE A 88 0.29 11.79 1.06
N ARG A 89 -0.36 11.94 2.21
CA ARG A 89 -1.80 11.75 2.36
C ARG A 89 -2.59 12.71 1.45
N ASN A 90 -2.17 13.97 1.37
CA ASN A 90 -2.79 14.93 0.45
C ASN A 90 -2.58 14.55 -1.02
N LEU A 91 -1.38 14.12 -1.42
CA LEU A 91 -1.12 13.66 -2.79
C LEU A 91 -1.99 12.45 -3.17
N ILE A 92 -2.10 11.47 -2.25
CA ILE A 92 -3.01 10.34 -2.43
C ILE A 92 -4.42 10.87 -2.67
N ARG A 93 -4.96 11.73 -1.79
CA ARG A 93 -6.34 12.27 -1.89
C ARG A 93 -6.59 13.04 -3.19
N GLU A 94 -5.63 13.84 -3.64
CA GLU A 94 -5.71 14.65 -4.85
C GLU A 94 -5.44 13.88 -6.15
N ASN A 95 -5.13 12.58 -6.05
CA ASN A 95 -4.77 11.72 -7.18
C ASN A 95 -3.54 12.25 -7.96
N LYS A 96 -2.46 12.54 -7.23
CA LYS A 96 -1.19 13.09 -7.75
C LYS A 96 0.02 12.25 -7.40
#